data_AF-A0A068WLH1-F1
#
_entry.id   AF-A0A068WLH1-F1
#
_cell.length_a   1.000
_cell.length_b   1.000
_cell.length_c   1.000
_cell.angle_alpha   90.00
_cell.angle_beta   90.00
_cell.angle_gamma   90.00
#
_symmetry.space_group_name_H-M   'P 1'
#
loop_
_entity.id
_entity.type
_entity.pdbx_description
1 polymer ?
#
loop_
_entity_poly.entity_id
_entity_poly.type
_entity_poly.pdbx_seq_one_letter_code
_entity_poly.pdbx_strand_id
1 'polypeptide(L)'
;MDKSAYRLYYHLQVEAPSLSFEPLLDCLGDSREVEMNGVDPLTIYLAAGTQAQEEKDNSIIVMRLSNMRPMTAKETGDESDSDSSSDGEIGEDLDSLPEVECAKVCHSSGTINRLRAHKFQESYLAATWSESAEVNIWDLSRPLLAVNDSAVMAEYTRNHESPTPLFTFKGHRTEGYGLAWSSCSTPFSNLATGDNNGAVFIWQSGPSNWTVSSKPYRGHQGSVEDIQWSPSEPTVFITASTDRSFCVWDTRSGLRTSAMITVANAHAADVNVASWNAQQPGTLLTGADDGCIRVWDLRMVLRCYGPGGGGGDSALTAYTHSFSFHSSPITSIEWHPTEAGIFVASSEDDTTSLWDLGLEQDAVENEEKRDSNLPVQLLFLHSGQREVRESRWHPQVPGLVISTALDGFNVFRTISV
;
A
#
# COMPACT_ATOMS: atom_id res chain seq x y z
N MET A 1 1.41 -12.24 20.76
CA MET A 1 1.65 -10.82 20.44
C MET A 1 1.65 -10.05 21.74
N ASP A 2 2.68 -9.26 21.99
CA ASP A 2 2.75 -8.37 23.15
C ASP A 2 1.95 -7.09 22.86
N LYS A 3 0.86 -6.86 23.59
CA LYS A 3 -0.01 -5.69 23.40
C LYS A 3 0.64 -4.40 23.89
N SER A 4 1.61 -4.47 24.80
CA SER A 4 2.29 -3.28 25.34
C SER A 4 3.10 -2.52 24.28
N ALA A 5 3.42 -3.18 23.16
CA ALA A 5 4.17 -2.62 22.04
C ALA A 5 3.30 -1.73 21.12
N TYR A 6 1.99 -1.64 21.37
CA TYR A 6 1.02 -0.92 20.53
C TYR A 6 0.31 0.19 21.30
N ARG A 7 0.08 1.32 20.62
CA ARG A 7 -0.85 2.37 21.06
C ARG A 7 -2.27 2.10 20.60
N LEU A 8 -2.42 1.38 19.50
CA LEU A 8 -3.71 0.95 18.95
C LEU A 8 -3.48 -0.34 18.16
N TYR A 9 -4.37 -1.30 18.31
CA TYR A 9 -4.33 -2.55 17.56
C TYR A 9 -5.74 -3.13 17.43
N TYR A 10 -6.17 -3.33 16.20
CA TYR A 10 -7.43 -3.97 15.84
C TYR A 10 -7.18 -5.02 14.76
N HIS A 11 -7.89 -6.14 14.88
CA HIS A 11 -7.92 -7.19 13.87
C HIS A 11 -9.33 -7.26 13.29
N LEU A 12 -9.42 -7.21 11.97
CA LEU A 12 -10.65 -7.26 11.20
C LEU A 12 -10.66 -8.53 10.35
N GLN A 13 -11.60 -9.43 10.65
CA GLN A 13 -11.86 -10.61 9.84
C GLN A 13 -12.79 -10.24 8.68
N VAL A 14 -12.46 -10.76 7.49
CA VAL A 14 -13.22 -10.54 6.26
C VAL A 14 -13.64 -11.88 5.67
N GLU A 15 -14.75 -11.88 4.92
CA GLU A 15 -15.30 -13.09 4.31
C GLU A 15 -14.40 -13.68 3.20
N ALA A 16 -13.68 -12.80 2.48
CA ALA A 16 -12.73 -13.17 1.45
C ALA A 16 -11.45 -12.34 1.63
N PRO A 17 -10.27 -12.93 1.43
CA PRO A 17 -8.99 -12.22 1.55
C PRO A 17 -8.86 -11.12 0.49
N SER A 18 -7.96 -10.18 0.75
CA SER A 18 -7.63 -9.10 -0.18
C SER A 18 -6.14 -9.12 -0.47
N LEU A 19 -5.76 -9.08 -1.75
CA LEU A 19 -4.36 -8.85 -2.13
C LEU A 19 -4.00 -7.38 -1.98
N SER A 20 -4.99 -6.50 -2.11
CA SER A 20 -4.75 -5.07 -2.16
C SER A 20 -5.91 -4.26 -1.60
N PHE A 21 -5.55 -3.14 -0.98
CA PHE A 21 -6.47 -2.16 -0.44
C PHE A 21 -5.88 -0.75 -0.54
N GLU A 22 -6.73 0.24 -0.32
CA GLU A 22 -6.36 1.64 -0.31
C GLU A 22 -7.03 2.36 0.88
N PRO A 23 -6.26 2.97 1.80
CA PRO A 23 -6.80 3.92 2.76
C PRO A 23 -7.46 5.10 2.03
N LEU A 24 -8.71 5.41 2.36
CA LEU A 24 -9.45 6.51 1.74
C LEU A 24 -9.33 7.75 2.62
N LEU A 25 -9.01 8.89 2.00
CA LEU A 25 -9.03 10.17 2.68
C LEU A 25 -10.45 10.50 3.15
N ASP A 26 -10.57 11.25 4.23
CA ASP A 26 -11.84 11.74 4.76
C ASP A 26 -11.77 13.25 5.07
N CYS A 27 -12.88 13.80 5.56
CA CYS A 27 -12.99 15.20 5.98
C CYS A 27 -12.87 15.40 7.50
N LEU A 28 -12.40 14.40 8.24
CA LEU A 28 -12.24 14.44 9.70
C LEU A 28 -10.95 15.14 10.14
N GLY A 29 -10.13 15.57 9.18
CA GLY A 29 -8.90 16.33 9.41
C GLY A 29 -7.64 15.51 9.21
N ASP A 30 -6.54 16.24 9.01
CA ASP A 30 -5.20 15.67 8.85
C ASP A 30 -4.46 15.65 10.19
N SER A 31 -3.43 14.80 10.29
CA SER A 31 -2.59 14.67 11.49
C SER A 31 -3.37 14.31 12.76
N ARG A 32 -4.34 13.39 12.64
CA ARG A 32 -5.11 12.90 13.78
C ARG A 32 -4.24 11.97 14.64
N GLU A 33 -3.86 12.43 15.82
CA GLU A 33 -2.95 11.69 16.71
C GLU A 33 -3.67 10.59 17.49
N VAL A 34 -2.98 9.45 17.66
CA VAL A 34 -3.46 8.29 18.46
C VAL A 34 -2.56 8.12 19.70
N GLU A 35 -2.91 8.79 20.79
CA GLU A 35 -2.13 8.75 22.03
C GLU A 35 -2.59 7.67 22.99
N MET A 36 -1.66 7.11 23.77
CA MET A 36 -1.99 6.14 24.83
C MET A 36 -2.88 6.79 25.88
N ASN A 37 -3.94 6.10 26.30
CA ASN A 37 -5.03 6.68 27.14
C ASN A 37 -5.79 7.85 26.49
N GLY A 38 -5.62 8.09 25.18
CA GLY A 38 -6.45 9.02 24.43
C GLY A 38 -7.91 8.60 24.49
N VAL A 39 -8.81 9.57 24.63
CA VAL A 39 -10.25 9.32 24.80
C VAL A 39 -11.00 9.40 23.47
N ASP A 40 -10.44 10.14 22.50
CA ASP A 40 -11.09 10.38 21.23
C ASP A 40 -11.03 9.12 20.34
N PRO A 41 -12.18 8.58 19.90
CA PRO A 41 -12.20 7.44 19.01
C PRO A 41 -11.71 7.82 17.62
N LEU A 42 -10.89 6.95 17.04
CA LEU A 42 -10.47 7.04 15.66
C LEU A 42 -11.54 6.46 14.73
N THR A 43 -11.72 7.12 13.59
CA THR A 43 -12.49 6.60 12.45
C THR A 43 -11.60 6.63 11.21
N ILE A 44 -11.55 5.53 10.45
CA ILE A 44 -10.83 5.46 9.17
C ILE A 44 -11.70 4.83 8.10
N TYR A 45 -11.30 5.02 6.85
CA TYR A 45 -11.99 4.49 5.68
C TYR A 45 -10.99 3.74 4.80
N LEU A 46 -11.44 2.64 4.20
CA LEU A 46 -10.61 1.88 3.28
C LEU A 46 -11.46 1.22 2.20
N ALA A 47 -10.88 1.07 1.00
CA ALA A 47 -11.44 0.27 -0.08
C ALA A 47 -10.53 -0.94 -0.31
N ALA A 48 -11.11 -2.13 -0.40
CA ALA A 48 -10.37 -3.36 -0.64
C ALA A 48 -10.98 -4.16 -1.79
N GLY A 49 -10.13 -4.84 -2.57
CA GLY A 49 -10.56 -5.80 -3.58
C GLY A 49 -10.50 -7.22 -3.04
N THR A 50 -11.53 -8.04 -3.27
CA THR A 50 -11.55 -9.43 -2.79
C THR A 50 -10.89 -10.41 -3.75
N GLN A 51 -10.44 -11.53 -3.19
CA GLN A 51 -10.05 -12.77 -3.87
C GLN A 51 -10.95 -13.92 -3.38
N ALA A 52 -12.24 -13.86 -3.72
CA ALA A 52 -13.19 -14.92 -3.41
C ALA A 52 -13.01 -16.11 -4.36
N GLN A 53 -13.26 -17.32 -3.86
CA GLN A 53 -13.14 -18.56 -4.63
C GLN A 53 -14.09 -18.61 -5.83
N GLU A 54 -15.30 -18.08 -5.68
CA GLU A 54 -16.31 -18.02 -6.73
C GLU A 54 -16.30 -16.64 -7.38
N GLU A 55 -16.25 -16.60 -8.71
CA GLU A 55 -16.13 -15.36 -9.50
C GLU A 55 -17.18 -14.30 -9.11
N LYS A 56 -18.44 -14.74 -8.94
CA LYS A 56 -19.60 -13.90 -8.61
C LYS A 56 -19.55 -13.26 -7.21
N ASP A 57 -18.74 -13.81 -6.31
CA ASP A 57 -18.65 -13.36 -4.92
C ASP A 57 -17.56 -12.29 -4.76
N ASN A 58 -16.82 -11.99 -5.84
CA ASN A 58 -15.83 -10.94 -5.84
C ASN A 58 -16.46 -9.55 -5.88
N SER A 59 -15.94 -8.66 -5.04
CA SER A 59 -16.42 -7.29 -4.88
C SER A 59 -15.31 -6.32 -4.48
N ILE A 60 -15.56 -5.04 -4.75
CA ILE A 60 -14.88 -3.95 -4.05
C ILE A 60 -15.66 -3.73 -2.76
N ILE A 61 -14.97 -3.74 -1.62
CA ILE A 61 -15.55 -3.47 -0.32
C ILE A 61 -15.08 -2.10 0.14
N VAL A 62 -16.00 -1.15 0.29
CA VAL A 62 -15.75 0.13 0.96
C VAL A 62 -16.14 -0.02 2.43
N MET A 63 -15.22 0.27 3.32
CA MET A 63 -15.39 0.08 4.75
C MET A 63 -15.18 1.39 5.51
N ARG A 64 -16.00 1.62 6.54
CA ARG A 64 -15.77 2.60 7.58
C ARG A 64 -15.54 1.84 8.89
N LEU A 65 -14.37 2.04 9.48
CA LEU A 65 -14.03 1.50 10.79
C LEU A 65 -14.10 2.66 11.77
N SER A 66 -15.03 2.63 12.72
CA SER A 66 -15.26 3.70 13.69
C SER A 66 -15.16 3.21 15.14
N ASN A 67 -15.11 4.17 16.07
CA ASN A 67 -14.99 3.90 17.50
C ASN A 67 -13.73 3.10 17.89
N MET A 68 -12.66 3.22 17.10
CA MET A 68 -11.38 2.58 17.41
C MET A 68 -10.63 3.42 18.43
N ARG A 69 -10.53 2.93 19.67
CA ARG A 69 -9.91 3.68 20.76
C ARG A 69 -8.46 3.29 20.93
N PRO A 70 -7.60 4.24 21.33
CA PRO A 70 -6.26 3.90 21.79
C PRO A 70 -6.30 2.96 22.98
N MET A 71 -5.27 2.12 23.10
CA MET A 71 -5.08 1.25 24.25
C MET A 71 -4.79 2.07 25.51
N THR A 72 -5.24 1.55 26.64
CA THR A 72 -4.98 2.12 27.96
C THR A 72 -3.71 1.54 28.59
N ALA A 73 -3.11 2.29 29.52
CA ALA A 73 -1.95 1.85 30.30
C ALA A 73 -2.22 0.57 31.13
N LYS A 74 -3.49 0.29 31.46
CA LYS A 74 -3.88 -0.92 32.19
C LYS A 74 -3.96 -2.16 31.29
N GLU A 75 -4.38 -1.99 30.04
CA GLU A 75 -4.42 -3.08 29.05
C GLU A 75 -3.01 -3.49 28.59
N THR A 76 -2.01 -2.66 28.87
CA THR A 76 -0.62 -2.81 28.44
C THR A 76 0.33 -3.12 29.60
N GLY A 77 -0.17 -3.24 30.84
CA GLY A 77 0.64 -3.47 32.05
C GLY A 77 0.19 -4.67 32.90
N ASP A 78 1.14 -5.59 33.13
CA ASP A 78 1.21 -6.75 34.03
C ASP A 78 0.10 -7.83 33.99
N GLU A 79 0.49 -9.01 33.47
CA GLU A 79 0.11 -10.31 34.04
C GLU A 79 0.61 -10.39 35.49
N SER A 80 -0.06 -9.71 36.43
CA SER A 80 0.01 -10.06 37.84
C SER A 80 -1.28 -10.75 38.21
N ASP A 81 -1.17 -12.03 38.56
CA ASP A 81 -2.21 -12.87 39.14
C ASP A 81 -3.20 -12.08 40.01
N SER A 82 -4.36 -11.79 39.44
CA SER A 82 -5.59 -11.79 40.21
C SER A 82 -6.61 -12.57 39.41
N ASP A 83 -6.85 -13.81 39.86
CA ASP A 83 -8.17 -14.42 39.80
C ASP A 83 -9.17 -13.44 40.43
N SER A 84 -9.66 -12.48 39.64
CA SER A 84 -10.92 -11.83 39.91
C SER A 84 -11.89 -12.27 38.83
N SER A 85 -12.52 -13.40 39.10
CA SER A 85 -13.89 -13.61 38.69
C SER A 85 -14.71 -12.39 39.12
N SER A 86 -14.99 -11.53 38.17
CA SER A 86 -15.98 -10.46 38.23
C SER A 86 -16.49 -10.40 36.78
N ASP A 87 -17.55 -11.10 36.37
CA ASP A 87 -18.89 -11.17 36.99
C ASP A 87 -19.31 -9.87 37.69
N GLY A 88 -18.82 -8.76 37.16
CA GLY A 88 -19.42 -7.45 37.30
C GLY A 88 -20.15 -7.17 36.00
N GLU A 89 -21.45 -7.42 35.99
CA GLU A 89 -22.40 -6.77 35.08
C GLU A 89 -22.29 -5.24 35.26
N ILE A 90 -21.23 -4.65 34.69
CA ILE A 90 -21.24 -3.24 34.30
C ILE A 90 -21.72 -3.31 32.88
N GLY A 91 -22.96 -2.89 32.63
CA GLY A 91 -23.55 -2.92 31.30
C GLY A 91 -22.51 -2.45 30.29
N GLU A 92 -22.03 -3.39 29.47
CA GLU A 92 -21.10 -3.08 28.40
C GLU A 92 -21.81 -2.00 27.59
N ASP A 93 -21.27 -0.79 27.65
CA ASP A 93 -21.77 0.31 26.84
C ASP A 93 -21.47 -0.11 25.40
N LEU A 94 -22.45 -0.75 24.75
CA LEU A 94 -22.29 -1.29 23.41
C LEU A 94 -21.84 -0.19 22.44
N ASP A 95 -22.17 1.06 22.74
CA ASP A 95 -21.74 2.28 22.05
C ASP A 95 -20.22 2.57 22.19
N SER A 96 -19.47 1.77 22.95
CA SER A 96 -18.02 1.88 23.13
C SER A 96 -17.20 0.84 22.35
N LEU A 97 -17.86 -0.11 21.68
CA LEU A 97 -17.20 -1.14 20.88
C LEU A 97 -16.80 -0.60 19.49
N PRO A 98 -15.70 -1.10 18.90
CA PRO A 98 -15.35 -0.77 17.53
C PRO A 98 -16.45 -1.22 16.56
N GLU A 99 -16.76 -0.39 15.58
CA GLU A 99 -17.82 -0.62 14.61
C GLU A 99 -17.25 -0.69 13.19
N VAL A 100 -17.85 -1.53 12.36
CA VAL A 100 -17.48 -1.67 10.95
C VAL A 100 -18.74 -1.62 10.09
N GLU A 101 -18.81 -0.62 9.23
CA GLU A 101 -19.85 -0.50 8.20
C GLU A 101 -19.23 -0.79 6.82
N CYS A 102 -19.88 -1.64 6.03
CA CYS A 102 -19.36 -2.11 4.75
C CYS A 102 -20.39 -1.93 3.63
N ALA A 103 -19.99 -1.29 2.52
CA ALA A 103 -20.74 -1.27 1.27
C ALA A 103 -19.98 -2.05 0.19
N LYS A 104 -20.65 -3.04 -0.42
CA LYS A 104 -20.06 -3.93 -1.45
C LYS A 104 -20.47 -3.47 -2.85
N VAL A 105 -19.51 -3.41 -3.76
CA VAL A 105 -19.71 -3.22 -5.19
C VAL A 105 -19.31 -4.49 -5.93
N CYS A 106 -20.25 -5.14 -6.61
CA CYS A 106 -19.99 -6.39 -7.32
C CYS A 106 -18.94 -6.20 -8.42
N HIS A 107 -17.96 -7.10 -8.46
CA HIS A 107 -16.89 -7.08 -9.45
C HIS A 107 -17.06 -8.26 -10.43
N SER A 108 -17.79 -8.02 -11.52
CA SER A 108 -18.16 -9.07 -12.49
C SER A 108 -17.02 -9.55 -13.39
N SER A 109 -15.78 -9.15 -13.14
CA SER A 109 -14.61 -9.50 -13.95
C SER A 109 -13.64 -10.43 -13.20
N GLY A 110 -14.14 -11.11 -12.17
CA GLY A 110 -13.40 -12.05 -11.35
C GLY A 110 -12.71 -11.41 -10.16
N THR A 111 -11.64 -12.04 -9.71
CA THR A 111 -10.84 -11.55 -8.58
C THR A 111 -10.18 -10.20 -8.86
N ILE A 112 -9.83 -9.46 -7.80
CA ILE A 112 -9.19 -8.15 -7.90
C ILE A 112 -7.73 -8.28 -7.46
N ASN A 113 -6.81 -8.23 -8.42
CA ASN A 113 -5.36 -8.37 -8.20
C ASN A 113 -4.78 -7.13 -7.55
N ARG A 114 -5.24 -5.94 -7.97
CA ARG A 114 -4.86 -4.66 -7.36
C ARG A 114 -6.02 -3.67 -7.37
N LEU A 115 -6.13 -2.91 -6.28
CA LEU A 115 -7.05 -1.79 -6.16
C LEU A 115 -6.26 -0.54 -5.77
N ARG A 116 -6.49 0.56 -6.49
CA ARG A 116 -6.01 1.89 -6.10
C ARG A 116 -7.14 2.89 -6.21
N ALA A 117 -7.33 3.69 -5.18
CA ALA A 117 -8.33 4.73 -5.13
C ALA A 117 -7.69 6.08 -4.79
N HIS A 118 -8.31 7.15 -5.26
CA HIS A 118 -7.93 8.50 -4.85
C HIS A 118 -9.13 9.43 -4.98
N LYS A 119 -9.09 10.54 -4.24
CA LYS A 119 -10.02 11.63 -4.42
C LYS A 119 -9.59 12.46 -5.64
N PHE A 120 -10.50 12.65 -6.59
CA PHE A 120 -10.30 13.54 -7.73
C PHE A 120 -11.54 14.42 -7.88
N GLN A 121 -11.34 15.73 -7.71
CA GLN A 121 -12.44 16.69 -7.61
C GLN A 121 -13.38 16.30 -6.46
N GLU A 122 -14.69 16.20 -6.72
CA GLU A 122 -15.70 15.83 -5.73
C GLU A 122 -16.00 14.32 -5.68
N SER A 123 -15.30 13.51 -6.49
CA SER A 123 -15.53 12.07 -6.59
C SER A 123 -14.37 11.25 -6.03
N TYR A 124 -14.68 10.07 -5.50
CA TYR A 124 -13.70 9.03 -5.22
C TYR A 124 -13.59 8.09 -6.40
N LEU A 125 -12.52 8.23 -7.17
CA LEU A 125 -12.23 7.33 -8.28
C LEU A 125 -11.40 6.16 -7.80
N ALA A 126 -11.78 4.96 -8.18
CA ALA A 126 -10.97 3.76 -8.00
C ALA A 126 -10.67 3.09 -9.34
N ALA A 127 -9.51 2.48 -9.43
CA ALA A 127 -9.18 1.54 -10.49
C ALA A 127 -9.02 0.15 -9.88
N THR A 128 -9.52 -0.87 -10.57
CA THR A 128 -9.25 -2.26 -10.27
C THR A 128 -8.58 -2.94 -11.43
N TRP A 129 -7.66 -3.83 -11.11
CA TRP A 129 -7.04 -4.74 -12.06
C TRP A 129 -7.52 -6.17 -11.80
N SER A 130 -8.06 -6.83 -12.82
CA SER A 130 -8.66 -8.17 -12.69
C SER A 130 -7.81 -9.31 -13.28
N GLU A 131 -8.09 -10.53 -12.80
CA GLU A 131 -7.54 -11.78 -13.39
C GLU A 131 -8.01 -12.01 -14.84
N SER A 132 -9.12 -11.40 -15.26
CA SER A 132 -9.65 -11.50 -16.62
C SER A 132 -8.96 -10.56 -17.63
N ALA A 133 -7.82 -9.96 -17.25
CA ALA A 133 -7.08 -8.97 -18.06
C ALA A 133 -7.89 -7.69 -18.35
N GLU A 134 -8.77 -7.30 -17.42
CA GLU A 134 -9.59 -6.09 -17.51
C GLU A 134 -9.16 -5.07 -16.46
N VAL A 135 -9.13 -3.80 -16.86
CA VAL A 135 -8.97 -2.68 -15.94
C VAL A 135 -10.25 -1.88 -15.91
N ASN A 136 -10.82 -1.72 -14.71
CA ASN A 136 -12.07 -1.03 -14.52
C ASN A 136 -11.86 0.25 -13.71
N ILE A 137 -12.54 1.33 -14.10
CA ILE A 137 -12.63 2.57 -13.34
C ILE A 137 -13.99 2.65 -12.68
N TRP A 138 -14.03 3.01 -11.40
CA TRP A 138 -15.24 3.05 -10.57
C TRP A 138 -15.39 4.40 -9.90
N ASP A 139 -16.63 4.80 -9.62
CA ASP A 139 -16.95 5.88 -8.68
C ASP A 139 -17.40 5.27 -7.35
N LEU A 140 -16.57 5.41 -6.33
CA LEU A 140 -16.84 4.92 -4.97
C LEU A 140 -17.57 5.95 -4.10
N SER A 141 -17.97 7.11 -4.63
CA SER A 141 -18.61 8.16 -3.84
C SER A 141 -19.96 7.71 -3.25
N ARG A 142 -20.75 6.93 -4.00
CA ARG A 142 -22.04 6.40 -3.51
C ARG A 142 -21.85 5.36 -2.39
N PRO A 143 -21.01 4.31 -2.56
CA PRO A 143 -20.67 3.40 -1.46
C PRO A 143 -20.07 4.12 -0.24
N LEU A 144 -19.20 5.11 -0.44
CA LEU A 144 -18.59 5.88 0.64
C LEU A 144 -19.62 6.73 1.39
N LEU A 145 -20.61 7.29 0.70
CA LEU A 145 -21.73 7.98 1.35
C LEU A 145 -22.60 7.00 2.15
N ALA A 146 -22.81 5.78 1.62
CA ALA A 146 -23.60 4.76 2.31
C ALA A 146 -22.98 4.35 3.64
N VAL A 147 -21.67 4.06 3.68
CA VAL A 147 -20.99 3.75 4.95
C VAL A 147 -20.86 4.96 5.89
N ASN A 148 -21.35 6.14 5.54
CA ASN A 148 -21.32 7.33 6.40
C ASN A 148 -22.70 7.76 6.91
N ASP A 149 -23.77 7.22 6.34
CA ASP A 149 -25.13 7.62 6.66
C ASP A 149 -26.03 6.38 6.69
N SER A 150 -26.54 6.03 7.87
CA SER A 150 -27.33 4.82 8.08
C SER A 150 -28.65 4.80 7.27
N ALA A 151 -29.24 5.97 6.97
CA ALA A 151 -30.41 6.06 6.10
C ALA A 151 -30.04 5.76 4.65
N VAL A 152 -28.89 6.27 4.19
CA VAL A 152 -28.34 5.93 2.88
C VAL A 152 -27.96 4.45 2.80
N MET A 153 -27.32 3.90 3.82
CA MET A 153 -26.97 2.47 3.88
C MET A 153 -28.20 1.57 3.81
N ALA A 154 -29.28 1.95 4.49
CA ALA A 154 -30.54 1.22 4.46
C ALA A 154 -31.19 1.23 3.06
N GLU A 155 -31.07 2.33 2.30
CA GLU A 155 -31.48 2.40 0.91
C GLU A 155 -30.58 1.53 0.01
N TYR A 156 -29.26 1.71 0.13
CA TYR A 156 -28.24 0.99 -0.64
C TYR A 156 -28.45 -0.53 -0.54
N THR A 157 -28.69 -1.02 0.67
CA THR A 157 -28.94 -2.45 0.95
C THR A 157 -30.30 -2.91 0.40
N ARG A 158 -31.37 -2.14 0.63
CA ARG A 158 -32.73 -2.51 0.21
C ARG A 158 -32.87 -2.60 -1.31
N ASN A 159 -32.17 -1.73 -2.02
CA ASN A 159 -32.19 -1.67 -3.47
C ASN A 159 -31.15 -2.59 -4.12
N HIS A 160 -30.31 -3.27 -3.34
CA HIS A 160 -29.16 -4.03 -3.83
C HIS A 160 -28.29 -3.20 -4.78
N GLU A 161 -28.01 -1.96 -4.39
CA GLU A 161 -27.20 -1.06 -5.20
C GLU A 161 -25.79 -1.62 -5.38
N SER A 162 -25.33 -1.63 -6.64
CA SER A 162 -23.95 -1.96 -6.98
C SER A 162 -23.56 -1.08 -8.17
N PRO A 163 -22.76 -0.03 -7.96
CA PRO A 163 -22.25 0.81 -9.05
C PRO A 163 -21.61 -0.03 -10.16
N THR A 164 -21.86 0.34 -11.42
CA THR A 164 -21.17 -0.26 -12.57
C THR A 164 -19.86 0.49 -12.84
N PRO A 165 -18.87 -0.13 -13.51
CA PRO A 165 -17.69 0.59 -13.97
C PRO A 165 -18.06 1.83 -14.80
N LEU A 166 -17.41 2.96 -14.51
CA LEU A 166 -17.43 4.14 -15.37
C LEU A 166 -16.76 3.88 -16.72
N PHE A 167 -15.73 3.03 -16.71
CA PHE A 167 -14.95 2.67 -17.89
C PHE A 167 -14.28 1.32 -17.69
N THR A 168 -14.21 0.52 -18.76
CA THR A 168 -13.53 -0.77 -18.77
C THR A 168 -12.58 -0.83 -19.96
N PHE A 169 -11.33 -1.21 -19.71
CA PHE A 169 -10.32 -1.44 -20.73
C PHE A 169 -9.94 -2.91 -20.82
N LYS A 170 -10.03 -3.46 -22.03
CA LYS A 170 -9.68 -4.85 -22.36
C LYS A 170 -8.54 -4.92 -23.38
N GLY A 171 -7.62 -3.95 -23.34
CA GLY A 171 -6.51 -3.85 -24.30
C GLY A 171 -5.24 -4.58 -23.87
N HIS A 172 -5.14 -4.98 -22.60
CA HIS A 172 -4.08 -5.86 -22.12
C HIS A 172 -4.26 -7.28 -22.66
N ARG A 173 -3.15 -8.02 -22.79
CA ARG A 173 -3.16 -9.38 -23.36
C ARG A 173 -3.25 -10.47 -22.30
N THR A 174 -2.88 -10.12 -21.08
CA THR A 174 -2.85 -10.98 -19.90
C THR A 174 -3.26 -10.14 -18.69
N GLU A 175 -3.56 -10.81 -17.59
CA GLU A 175 -3.62 -10.15 -16.29
C GLU A 175 -2.27 -9.54 -15.88
N GLY A 176 -2.22 -9.02 -14.65
CA GLY A 176 -1.22 -8.08 -14.17
C GLY A 176 -1.47 -7.69 -12.73
N TYR A 177 -0.56 -6.89 -12.21
CA TYR A 177 -0.60 -6.35 -10.85
C TYR A 177 -0.27 -4.85 -10.83
N GLY A 178 0.55 -4.37 -11.77
CA GLY A 178 0.94 -2.97 -11.86
C GLY A 178 -0.25 -2.02 -12.07
N LEU A 179 -0.56 -1.18 -11.07
CA LEU A 179 -1.63 -0.19 -11.12
C LEU A 179 -1.29 1.00 -10.20
N ALA A 180 -1.25 2.21 -10.74
CA ALA A 180 -1.08 3.42 -9.93
C ALA A 180 -1.65 4.69 -10.56
N TRP A 181 -2.27 5.51 -9.70
CA TRP A 181 -2.68 6.88 -9.98
C TRP A 181 -1.50 7.84 -9.80
N SER A 182 -1.47 8.90 -10.60
CA SER A 182 -0.58 10.04 -10.36
C SER A 182 -1.13 10.89 -9.21
N SER A 183 -0.29 11.15 -8.21
CA SER A 183 -0.62 12.05 -7.10
C SER A 183 -0.38 13.54 -7.42
N CYS A 184 0.37 13.85 -8.49
CA CYS A 184 0.60 15.24 -8.88
C CYS A 184 -0.72 15.93 -9.26
N SER A 185 -0.90 17.15 -8.75
CA SER A 185 -2.07 17.98 -9.06
C SER A 185 -2.05 18.41 -10.53
N THR A 186 -2.78 17.67 -11.37
CA THR A 186 -2.99 17.96 -12.79
C THR A 186 -4.49 18.15 -13.08
N PRO A 187 -4.86 18.87 -14.16
CA PRO A 187 -6.27 19.02 -14.55
C PRO A 187 -6.93 17.69 -14.96
N PHE A 188 -6.12 16.65 -15.16
CA PHE A 188 -6.55 15.29 -15.49
C PHE A 188 -6.04 14.35 -14.41
N SER A 189 -6.76 13.27 -14.15
CA SER A 189 -6.25 12.13 -13.39
C SER A 189 -5.50 11.20 -14.35
N ASN A 190 -4.20 11.04 -14.14
CA ASN A 190 -3.37 10.11 -14.90
C ASN A 190 -3.29 8.78 -14.17
N LEU A 191 -3.38 7.68 -14.92
CA LEU A 191 -3.23 6.31 -14.41
C LEU A 191 -2.21 5.57 -15.28
N ALA A 192 -1.46 4.66 -14.68
CA ALA A 192 -0.60 3.72 -15.37
C ALA A 192 -0.96 2.30 -14.95
N THR A 193 -0.93 1.39 -15.92
CA THR A 193 -1.33 0.00 -15.72
C THR A 193 -0.37 -0.95 -16.44
N GLY A 194 0.01 -2.07 -15.82
CA GLY A 194 1.05 -2.98 -16.29
C GLY A 194 0.62 -4.45 -16.21
N ASP A 195 0.89 -5.21 -17.26
CA ASP A 195 0.54 -6.65 -17.34
C ASP A 195 1.73 -7.59 -17.19
N ASN A 196 1.41 -8.89 -17.08
CA ASN A 196 2.38 -9.99 -16.98
C ASN A 196 3.30 -10.16 -18.20
N ASN A 197 3.02 -9.46 -19.31
CA ASN A 197 3.84 -9.47 -20.53
C ASN A 197 4.72 -8.22 -20.67
N GLY A 198 4.90 -7.44 -19.59
CA GLY A 198 5.76 -6.26 -19.61
C GLY A 198 5.16 -5.06 -20.33
N ALA A 199 3.87 -5.08 -20.67
CA ALA A 199 3.21 -4.00 -21.38
C ALA A 199 2.59 -3.01 -20.39
N VAL A 200 2.96 -1.74 -20.51
CA VAL A 200 2.43 -0.65 -19.69
C VAL A 200 1.55 0.27 -20.52
N PHE A 201 0.34 0.56 -20.07
CA PHE A 201 -0.55 1.54 -20.71
C PHE A 201 -0.70 2.77 -19.82
N ILE A 202 -0.75 3.94 -20.47
CA ILE A 202 -0.93 5.23 -19.80
C ILE A 202 -2.31 5.76 -20.14
N TRP A 203 -2.97 6.26 -19.11
CA TRP A 203 -4.35 6.67 -19.11
C TRP A 203 -4.46 8.12 -18.67
N GLN A 204 -5.40 8.85 -19.26
CA GLN A 204 -5.73 10.21 -18.84
C GLN A 204 -7.25 10.37 -18.82
N SER A 205 -7.78 10.93 -17.73
CA SER A 205 -9.18 11.31 -17.63
C SER A 205 -9.49 12.48 -18.58
N GLY A 206 -10.55 12.37 -19.36
CA GLY A 206 -11.16 13.48 -20.08
C GLY A 206 -12.46 13.95 -19.41
N PRO A 207 -13.13 14.99 -19.96
CA PRO A 207 -14.36 15.55 -19.38
C PRO A 207 -15.53 14.56 -19.26
N SER A 208 -15.59 13.55 -20.13
CA SER A 208 -16.68 12.57 -20.18
C SER A 208 -16.23 11.15 -20.50
N ASN A 209 -14.93 10.92 -20.69
CA ASN A 209 -14.40 9.60 -21.06
C ASN A 209 -12.91 9.50 -20.69
N TRP A 210 -12.38 8.28 -20.74
CA TRP A 210 -10.96 7.98 -20.53
C TRP A 210 -10.24 7.83 -21.86
N THR A 211 -9.01 8.33 -21.90
CA THR A 211 -8.10 8.11 -23.02
C THR A 211 -6.98 7.19 -22.58
N VAL A 212 -6.71 6.14 -23.36
CA VAL A 212 -5.63 5.18 -23.10
C VAL A 212 -4.65 5.21 -24.26
N SER A 213 -3.36 5.11 -23.97
CA SER A 213 -2.30 5.08 -24.98
C SER A 213 -2.56 3.99 -26.01
N SER A 214 -2.55 4.34 -27.30
CA SER A 214 -2.87 3.39 -28.38
C SER A 214 -1.84 2.27 -28.56
N LYS A 215 -0.61 2.47 -28.05
CA LYS A 215 0.45 1.47 -28.00
C LYS A 215 0.93 1.33 -26.57
N PRO A 216 1.25 0.11 -26.12
CA PRO A 216 1.88 -0.07 -24.82
C PRO A 216 3.31 0.45 -24.84
N TYR A 217 3.72 0.97 -23.69
CA TYR A 217 5.12 1.18 -23.33
C TYR A 217 5.76 -0.19 -23.08
N ARG A 218 6.98 -0.37 -23.58
CA ARG A 218 7.77 -1.60 -23.54
C ARG A 218 9.20 -1.29 -23.14
N GLY A 219 9.68 -2.02 -22.16
CA GLY A 219 11.02 -1.88 -21.57
C GLY A 219 11.37 -3.12 -20.77
N HIS A 220 10.38 -3.66 -20.05
CA HIS A 220 10.50 -4.94 -19.36
C HIS A 220 10.39 -6.16 -20.29
N GLN A 221 11.03 -7.24 -19.88
CA GLN A 221 10.97 -8.58 -20.49
C GLN A 221 10.15 -9.57 -19.65
N GLY A 222 9.68 -9.16 -18.48
CA GLY A 222 8.84 -9.94 -17.57
C GLY A 222 7.59 -9.17 -17.15
N SER A 223 6.87 -9.75 -16.19
CA SER A 223 5.68 -9.17 -15.58
C SER A 223 5.99 -7.82 -14.91
N VAL A 224 5.08 -6.86 -15.04
CA VAL A 224 5.13 -5.59 -14.29
C VAL A 224 4.36 -5.75 -12.99
N GLU A 225 5.09 -5.91 -11.89
CA GLU A 225 4.53 -6.19 -10.57
C GLU A 225 4.05 -4.92 -9.85
N ASP A 226 4.75 -3.80 -10.06
CA ASP A 226 4.41 -2.54 -9.42
C ASP A 226 4.71 -1.34 -10.32
N ILE A 227 3.93 -0.27 -10.12
CA ILE A 227 4.06 1.00 -10.82
C ILE A 227 3.89 2.11 -9.79
N GLN A 228 4.75 3.13 -9.82
CA GLN A 228 4.59 4.30 -8.97
C GLN A 228 4.88 5.57 -9.75
N TRP A 229 3.93 6.50 -9.74
CA TRP A 229 4.14 7.84 -10.29
C TRP A 229 5.05 8.66 -9.39
N SER A 230 5.88 9.50 -9.99
CA SER A 230 6.69 10.44 -9.22
C SER A 230 5.77 11.42 -8.48
N PRO A 231 6.00 11.67 -7.18
CA PRO A 231 5.20 12.64 -6.42
C PRO A 231 5.50 14.09 -6.84
N SER A 232 6.66 14.35 -7.45
CA SER A 232 7.10 15.69 -7.83
C SER A 232 7.02 15.97 -9.34
N GLU A 233 7.02 14.92 -10.18
CA GLU A 233 7.10 15.05 -11.63
C GLU A 233 5.90 14.37 -12.31
N PRO A 234 4.88 15.11 -12.80
CA PRO A 234 3.60 14.56 -13.25
C PRO A 234 3.68 13.66 -14.50
N THR A 235 4.82 13.66 -15.18
CA THR A 235 5.05 12.86 -16.39
C THR A 235 5.96 11.67 -16.15
N VAL A 236 6.53 11.54 -14.95
CA VAL A 236 7.53 10.52 -14.64
C VAL A 236 6.90 9.45 -13.74
N PHE A 237 7.21 8.20 -14.04
CA PHE A 237 6.83 7.05 -13.21
C PHE A 237 7.93 6.00 -13.25
N ILE A 238 7.87 5.06 -12.30
CA ILE A 238 8.73 3.88 -12.25
C ILE A 238 7.89 2.61 -12.34
N THR A 239 8.55 1.53 -12.76
CA THR A 239 7.97 0.19 -12.77
C THR A 239 8.98 -0.82 -12.22
N ALA A 240 8.51 -1.80 -11.47
CA ALA A 240 9.26 -2.96 -11.00
C ALA A 240 8.81 -4.22 -11.75
N SER A 241 9.73 -5.16 -11.95
CA SER A 241 9.44 -6.35 -12.77
C SER A 241 10.17 -7.62 -12.33
N THR A 242 9.56 -8.75 -12.66
CA THR A 242 10.13 -10.10 -12.58
C THR A 242 11.35 -10.32 -13.49
N ASP A 243 11.68 -9.37 -14.39
CA ASP A 243 12.96 -9.41 -15.11
C ASP A 243 14.16 -8.92 -14.27
N ARG A 244 13.96 -8.74 -12.96
CA ARG A 244 14.96 -8.31 -11.96
C ARG A 244 15.43 -6.88 -12.18
N SER A 245 14.62 -6.06 -12.84
CA SER A 245 14.91 -4.66 -13.09
C SER A 245 13.81 -3.75 -12.59
N PHE A 246 14.16 -2.48 -12.40
CA PHE A 246 13.18 -1.40 -12.41
C PHE A 246 13.50 -0.43 -13.55
N CYS A 247 12.46 0.18 -14.10
CA CYS A 247 12.58 1.17 -15.16
C CYS A 247 12.07 2.54 -14.71
N VAL A 248 12.68 3.60 -15.23
CA VAL A 248 12.21 4.99 -15.09
C VAL A 248 11.68 5.44 -16.44
N TRP A 249 10.50 6.05 -16.44
CA TRP A 249 9.76 6.43 -17.64
C TRP A 249 9.41 7.91 -17.60
N ASP A 250 9.28 8.53 -18.77
CA ASP A 250 8.69 9.86 -18.93
C ASP A 250 7.75 9.83 -20.12
N THR A 251 6.48 10.17 -19.87
CA THR A 251 5.41 10.16 -20.88
C THR A 251 5.61 11.18 -22.01
N ARG A 252 6.52 12.14 -21.84
CA ARG A 252 6.90 13.13 -22.86
C ARG A 252 7.98 12.63 -23.83
N SER A 253 8.71 11.57 -23.48
CA SER A 253 9.87 11.13 -24.24
C SER A 253 9.52 10.81 -25.69
N GLY A 254 10.35 11.29 -26.64
CA GLY A 254 10.09 11.19 -28.09
C GLY A 254 10.10 9.74 -28.62
N LEU A 255 10.77 8.83 -27.90
CA LEU A 255 10.62 7.38 -28.06
C LEU A 255 9.42 6.92 -27.21
N ARG A 256 8.21 7.32 -27.63
CA ARG A 256 6.92 7.34 -26.89
C ARG A 256 6.48 6.04 -26.18
N THR A 257 7.29 5.00 -26.20
CA THR A 257 6.99 3.68 -25.66
C THR A 257 8.22 2.98 -25.07
N SER A 258 9.37 3.63 -24.88
CA SER A 258 10.57 3.00 -24.30
C SER A 258 10.97 3.65 -22.98
N ALA A 259 11.54 2.86 -22.07
CA ALA A 259 12.04 3.36 -20.79
C ALA A 259 13.16 4.39 -21.02
N MET A 260 13.21 5.43 -20.19
CA MET A 260 14.33 6.38 -20.19
C MET A 260 15.58 5.74 -19.60
N ILE A 261 15.40 5.00 -18.51
CA ILE A 261 16.46 4.31 -17.79
C ILE A 261 15.95 2.92 -17.43
N THR A 262 16.79 1.91 -17.63
CA THR A 262 16.56 0.54 -17.16
C THR A 262 17.71 0.17 -16.24
N VAL A 263 17.40 -0.10 -14.98
CA VAL A 263 18.38 -0.60 -14.00
C VAL A 263 18.28 -2.12 -14.00
N ALA A 264 18.99 -2.74 -14.94
CA ALA A 264 19.04 -4.20 -15.05
C ALA A 264 19.79 -4.83 -13.88
N ASN A 265 19.33 -6.00 -13.41
CA ASN A 265 19.84 -6.67 -12.21
C ASN A 265 19.84 -5.74 -10.99
N ALA A 266 18.74 -5.00 -10.81
CA ALA A 266 18.52 -4.17 -9.64
C ALA A 266 18.52 -4.99 -8.34
N HIS A 267 18.17 -6.29 -8.43
CA HIS A 267 18.22 -7.29 -7.37
C HIS A 267 18.75 -8.63 -7.90
N ALA A 268 18.99 -9.60 -7.01
CA ALA A 268 19.41 -10.94 -7.42
C ALA A 268 18.22 -11.78 -7.94
N ALA A 269 17.01 -11.44 -7.50
CA ALA A 269 15.74 -12.02 -7.89
C ALA A 269 14.76 -10.95 -8.40
N ASP A 270 13.52 -11.38 -8.62
CA ASP A 270 12.42 -10.61 -9.20
C ASP A 270 12.11 -9.38 -8.33
N VAL A 271 11.91 -8.21 -8.96
CA VAL A 271 11.58 -6.98 -8.24
C VAL A 271 10.07 -6.85 -8.17
N ASN A 272 9.51 -6.97 -6.98
CA ASN A 272 8.06 -7.05 -6.78
C ASN A 272 7.44 -5.68 -6.56
N VAL A 273 8.14 -4.80 -5.85
CA VAL A 273 7.57 -3.52 -5.37
C VAL A 273 8.59 -2.40 -5.40
N ALA A 274 8.09 -1.18 -5.59
CA ALA A 274 8.88 0.04 -5.54
C ALA A 274 8.11 1.17 -4.84
N SER A 275 8.82 2.14 -4.28
CA SER A 275 8.17 3.31 -3.65
C SER A 275 9.02 4.57 -3.78
N TRP A 276 8.39 5.68 -4.17
CA TRP A 276 9.02 7.00 -4.19
C TRP A 276 9.03 7.62 -2.80
N ASN A 277 10.15 8.21 -2.41
CA ASN A 277 10.18 9.05 -1.22
C ASN A 277 9.61 10.44 -1.55
N ALA A 278 8.41 10.73 -1.07
CA ALA A 278 7.75 12.02 -1.29
C ALA A 278 8.45 13.19 -0.56
N GLN A 279 9.12 12.90 0.56
CA GLN A 279 9.80 13.90 1.38
C GLN A 279 11.24 14.17 0.93
N GLN A 280 11.87 13.21 0.25
CA GLN A 280 13.22 13.33 -0.28
C GLN A 280 13.27 13.00 -1.78
N PRO A 281 13.03 13.99 -2.66
CA PRO A 281 12.99 13.80 -4.11
C PRO A 281 14.24 13.10 -4.65
N GLY A 282 14.01 12.13 -5.54
CA GLY A 282 15.08 11.33 -6.14
C GLY A 282 15.53 10.15 -5.27
N THR A 283 14.88 9.87 -4.14
CA THR A 283 15.13 8.64 -3.36
C THR A 283 14.02 7.62 -3.63
N LEU A 284 14.41 6.36 -3.82
CA LEU A 284 13.51 5.25 -4.15
C LEU A 284 13.74 4.06 -3.22
N LEU A 285 12.69 3.29 -2.95
CA LEU A 285 12.78 1.94 -2.42
C LEU A 285 12.44 0.93 -3.51
N THR A 286 13.02 -0.26 -3.37
CA THR A 286 12.61 -1.46 -4.10
C THR A 286 12.71 -2.67 -3.19
N GLY A 287 11.78 -3.62 -3.33
CA GLY A 287 11.77 -4.90 -2.63
C GLY A 287 11.65 -6.04 -3.63
N ALA A 288 12.25 -7.18 -3.32
CA ALA A 288 12.40 -8.29 -4.25
C ALA A 288 12.15 -9.66 -3.61
N ASP A 289 12.09 -10.69 -4.46
CA ASP A 289 11.95 -12.10 -4.07
C ASP A 289 13.13 -12.65 -3.26
N ASP A 290 14.27 -11.98 -3.30
CA ASP A 290 15.46 -12.33 -2.50
C ASP A 290 15.36 -11.84 -1.04
N GLY A 291 14.19 -11.33 -0.62
CA GLY A 291 13.94 -10.78 0.70
C GLY A 291 14.68 -9.46 0.97
N CYS A 292 15.35 -8.89 -0.04
CA CYS A 292 16.13 -7.68 0.13
C CYS A 292 15.30 -6.42 -0.18
N ILE A 293 15.56 -5.38 0.61
CA ILE A 293 15.06 -4.03 0.38
C ILE A 293 16.25 -3.14 0.04
N ARG A 294 16.17 -2.36 -1.04
CA ARG A 294 17.24 -1.43 -1.45
C ARG A 294 16.74 0.00 -1.53
N VAL A 295 17.57 0.93 -1.06
CA VAL A 295 17.36 2.39 -1.16
C VAL A 295 18.23 2.93 -2.29
N TRP A 296 17.63 3.62 -3.26
CA TRP A 296 18.34 4.15 -4.43
C TRP A 296 18.37 5.67 -4.46
N ASP A 297 19.47 6.22 -4.95
CA ASP A 297 19.58 7.63 -5.32
C ASP A 297 19.48 7.76 -6.85
N LEU A 298 18.42 8.42 -7.32
CA LEU A 298 18.13 8.59 -8.75
C LEU A 298 19.24 9.35 -9.49
N ARG A 299 20.00 10.22 -8.81
CA ARG A 299 21.16 10.91 -9.40
C ARG A 299 22.29 9.93 -9.64
N MET A 300 22.50 8.98 -8.72
CA MET A 300 23.46 7.89 -8.90
C MET A 300 22.99 6.91 -9.98
N VAL A 301 21.69 6.59 -10.00
CA VAL A 301 21.07 5.80 -11.08
C VAL A 301 21.30 6.46 -12.43
N LEU A 302 21.06 7.76 -12.58
CA LEU A 302 21.27 8.48 -13.83
C LEU A 302 22.75 8.48 -14.25
N ARG A 303 23.69 8.59 -13.30
CA ARG A 303 25.13 8.52 -13.59
C ARG A 303 25.56 7.12 -14.06
N CYS A 304 25.00 6.06 -13.47
CA CYS A 304 25.40 4.69 -13.74
C CYS A 304 24.69 4.09 -14.97
N TYR A 305 23.41 4.43 -15.18
CA TYR A 305 22.53 3.78 -16.17
C TYR A 305 21.96 4.74 -17.21
N GLY A 306 22.19 6.06 -17.08
CA GLY A 306 21.68 7.06 -18.02
C GLY A 306 22.44 7.10 -19.35
N PRO A 307 21.96 7.91 -20.32
CA PRO A 307 22.62 8.09 -21.61
C PRO A 307 24.03 8.67 -21.44
N GLY A 308 25.05 7.89 -21.82
CA GLY A 308 26.46 8.27 -21.64
C GLY A 308 27.06 7.89 -20.27
N GLY A 309 26.29 7.20 -19.41
CA GLY A 309 26.82 6.50 -18.24
C GLY A 309 27.80 5.42 -18.69
N GLY A 310 29.02 5.45 -18.15
CA GLY A 310 30.08 4.51 -18.50
C GLY A 310 29.62 3.09 -18.20
N GLY A 311 29.40 2.30 -19.24
CA GLY A 311 29.06 0.90 -19.12
C GLY A 311 30.10 0.17 -18.26
N GLY A 312 29.63 -0.42 -17.16
CA GLY A 312 30.15 -1.68 -16.66
C GLY A 312 31.38 -1.67 -15.74
N ASP A 313 31.94 -0.54 -15.30
CA ASP A 313 33.14 -0.58 -14.44
C ASP A 313 33.19 0.48 -13.32
N SER A 314 32.03 0.97 -12.89
CA SER A 314 31.94 1.72 -11.64
C SER A 314 31.67 0.73 -10.50
N ALA A 315 32.65 0.51 -9.63
CA ALA A 315 32.46 -0.22 -8.37
C ALA A 315 31.39 0.42 -7.44
N LEU A 316 30.87 1.58 -7.81
CA LEU A 316 29.83 2.30 -7.08
C LEU A 316 28.45 1.77 -7.45
N THR A 317 27.77 1.16 -6.48
CA THR A 317 26.37 0.79 -6.58
C THR A 317 25.50 2.04 -6.61
N ALA A 318 24.42 2.03 -7.40
CA ALA A 318 23.47 3.15 -7.43
C ALA A 318 22.51 3.16 -6.21
N TYR A 319 22.48 2.06 -5.45
CA TYR A 319 21.80 2.01 -4.16
C TYR A 319 22.73 2.45 -3.03
N THR A 320 22.18 3.17 -2.05
CA THR A 320 22.87 3.66 -0.84
C THR A 320 22.75 2.69 0.33
N HIS A 321 21.67 1.93 0.40
CA HIS A 321 21.44 0.90 1.42
C HIS A 321 20.90 -0.39 0.82
N SER A 322 21.21 -1.52 1.46
CA SER A 322 20.64 -2.84 1.18
C SER A 322 20.35 -3.54 2.50
N PHE A 323 19.08 -3.83 2.75
CA PHE A 323 18.60 -4.51 3.94
C PHE A 323 18.26 -5.96 3.57
N SER A 324 19.08 -6.89 4.03
CA SER A 324 18.90 -8.33 3.83
C SER A 324 18.50 -8.98 5.16
N PHE A 325 17.26 -8.75 5.56
CA PHE A 325 16.71 -9.19 6.85
C PHE A 325 15.59 -10.21 6.68
N HIS A 326 14.63 -9.94 5.80
CA HIS A 326 13.49 -10.82 5.55
C HIS A 326 13.96 -12.14 4.92
N SER A 327 13.32 -13.24 5.32
CA SER A 327 13.67 -14.59 4.85
C SER A 327 12.89 -15.05 3.62
N SER A 328 11.88 -14.29 3.22
CA SER A 328 10.95 -14.58 2.13
C SER A 328 10.74 -13.33 1.26
N PRO A 329 10.08 -13.44 0.09
CA PRO A 329 9.82 -12.31 -0.79
C PRO A 329 9.22 -11.10 -0.10
N ILE A 330 9.64 -9.90 -0.53
CA ILE A 330 9.02 -8.64 -0.11
C ILE A 330 7.75 -8.44 -0.94
N THR A 331 6.61 -8.27 -0.27
CA THR A 331 5.28 -8.15 -0.90
C THR A 331 4.80 -6.71 -1.00
N SER A 332 5.27 -5.83 -0.12
CA SER A 332 4.89 -4.42 -0.08
C SER A 332 5.94 -3.58 0.62
N ILE A 333 6.17 -2.35 0.13
CA ILE A 333 7.00 -1.34 0.76
C ILE A 333 6.37 0.04 0.58
N GLU A 334 6.45 0.90 1.59
CA GLU A 334 5.97 2.27 1.49
C GLU A 334 6.78 3.20 2.40
N TRP A 335 7.27 4.31 1.84
CA TRP A 335 7.84 5.40 2.63
C TRP A 335 6.77 6.05 3.51
N HIS A 336 7.17 6.48 4.71
CA HIS A 336 6.29 7.23 5.58
C HIS A 336 5.85 8.54 4.89
N PRO A 337 4.55 8.89 4.93
CA PRO A 337 4.02 10.01 4.15
C PRO A 337 4.60 11.38 4.55
N THR A 338 5.07 11.54 5.80
CA THR A 338 5.59 12.81 6.33
C THR A 338 7.03 12.75 6.82
N GLU A 339 7.66 11.57 6.86
CA GLU A 339 9.00 11.40 7.43
C GLU A 339 9.94 10.73 6.43
N ALA A 340 11.00 11.43 6.03
CA ALA A 340 11.86 11.00 4.93
C ALA A 340 12.70 9.75 5.23
N GLY A 341 12.96 9.45 6.52
CA GLY A 341 13.81 8.34 6.94
C GLY A 341 13.06 7.04 7.25
N ILE A 342 11.73 7.10 7.36
CA ILE A 342 10.93 5.97 7.85
C ILE A 342 10.22 5.26 6.70
N PHE A 343 10.18 3.93 6.74
CA PHE A 343 9.36 3.15 5.81
C PHE A 343 8.80 1.88 6.48
N VAL A 344 7.73 1.36 5.89
CA VAL A 344 7.14 0.06 6.23
C VAL A 344 7.46 -0.94 5.11
N ALA A 345 7.68 -2.20 5.47
CA ALA A 345 7.80 -3.30 4.54
C ALA A 345 7.00 -4.51 5.01
N SER A 346 6.46 -5.29 4.08
CA SER A 346 5.78 -6.57 4.34
C SER A 346 6.46 -7.68 3.57
N SER A 347 6.45 -8.88 4.12
CA SER A 347 7.04 -10.05 3.48
C SER A 347 6.17 -11.29 3.63
N GLU A 348 6.35 -12.25 2.72
CA GLU A 348 5.77 -13.60 2.84
C GLU A 348 6.38 -14.43 3.98
N ASP A 349 7.27 -13.85 4.80
CA ASP A 349 7.72 -14.43 6.07
C ASP A 349 6.75 -14.16 7.23
N ASP A 350 5.54 -13.70 6.92
CA ASP A 350 4.44 -13.39 7.85
C ASP A 350 4.72 -12.18 8.76
N THR A 351 5.58 -11.26 8.31
CA THR A 351 5.94 -10.06 9.07
C THR A 351 5.72 -8.75 8.31
N THR A 352 5.38 -7.72 9.07
CA THR A 352 5.42 -6.32 8.66
C THR A 352 6.46 -5.59 9.51
N SER A 353 7.50 -5.04 8.89
CA SER A 353 8.62 -4.39 9.55
C SER A 353 8.58 -2.87 9.37
N LEU A 354 8.95 -2.13 10.42
CA LEU A 354 9.14 -0.68 10.39
C LEU A 354 10.63 -0.36 10.48
N TRP A 355 11.09 0.57 9.68
CA TRP A 355 12.50 0.92 9.54
C TRP A 355 12.71 2.42 9.65
N ASP A 356 13.85 2.82 10.20
CA ASP A 356 14.33 4.21 10.23
C ASP A 356 15.79 4.30 9.78
N LEU A 357 16.02 5.00 8.68
CA LEU A 357 17.34 5.26 8.11
C LEU A 357 18.19 6.23 8.94
N GLY A 358 17.57 7.02 9.82
CA GLY A 358 18.26 7.95 10.71
C GLY A 358 18.94 7.28 11.89
N LEU A 359 18.63 6.02 12.17
CA LEU A 359 19.25 5.27 13.26
C LEU A 359 20.65 4.80 12.88
N GLU A 360 21.64 5.31 13.61
CA GLU A 360 23.03 4.89 13.55
C GLU A 360 23.40 4.06 14.78
N GLN A 361 24.41 3.19 14.65
CA GLN A 361 24.91 2.40 15.77
C GLN A 361 25.69 3.32 16.72
N ASP A 362 25.15 3.60 17.90
CA ASP A 362 25.89 4.28 18.96
C ASP A 362 27.07 3.41 19.39
N ALA A 363 28.29 3.92 19.23
CA ALA A 363 29.53 3.20 19.55
C ALA A 363 29.72 2.84 21.05
N VAL A 364 28.73 3.17 21.90
CA VAL A 364 28.83 3.11 23.37
C VAL A 364 27.77 2.19 24.00
N GLU A 365 26.83 1.63 23.23
CA GLU A 365 25.85 0.70 23.77
C GLU A 365 26.48 -0.69 23.98
N ASN A 366 26.30 -1.24 25.19
CA ASN A 366 26.78 -2.57 25.58
C ASN A 366 26.35 -3.64 24.57
N GLU A 367 27.31 -4.21 23.84
CA GLU A 367 27.15 -5.38 22.96
C GLU A 367 26.46 -6.58 23.66
N GLU A 368 26.43 -6.60 24.99
CA GLU A 368 25.87 -7.70 25.79
C GLU A 368 24.33 -7.79 25.80
N LYS A 369 23.58 -6.81 25.28
CA LYS A 369 22.09 -6.80 25.35
C LYS A 369 21.35 -6.77 24.01
N ARG A 370 22.00 -6.53 22.88
CA ARG A 370 21.36 -6.56 21.55
C ARG A 370 21.65 -7.90 20.88
N ASP A 371 20.62 -8.53 20.33
CA ASP A 371 20.79 -9.66 19.43
C ASP A 371 21.58 -9.16 18.22
N SER A 372 22.82 -9.64 18.07
CA SER A 372 23.78 -9.17 17.06
C SER A 372 23.28 -9.34 15.62
N ASN A 373 22.18 -10.06 15.43
CA ASN A 373 21.58 -10.36 14.14
C ASN A 373 20.50 -9.35 13.70
N LEU A 374 20.06 -8.43 14.55
CA LEU A 374 19.04 -7.44 14.19
C LEU A 374 19.67 -6.15 13.64
N PRO A 375 19.26 -5.69 12.44
CA PRO A 375 19.72 -4.40 11.90
C PRO A 375 19.35 -3.24 12.82
N VAL A 376 20.25 -2.28 12.98
CA VAL A 376 20.03 -1.10 13.86
C VAL A 376 18.87 -0.23 13.37
N GLN A 377 18.64 -0.21 12.05
CA GLN A 377 17.56 0.54 11.43
C GLN A 377 16.18 -0.11 11.60
N LEU A 378 16.10 -1.36 12.09
CA LEU A 378 14.81 -2.03 12.32
C LEU A 378 14.17 -1.49 13.61
N LEU A 379 13.10 -0.72 13.48
CA LEU A 379 12.36 -0.12 14.60
C LEU A 379 11.38 -1.10 15.25
N PHE A 380 10.70 -1.88 14.43
CA PHE A 380 9.58 -2.71 14.88
C PHE A 380 9.34 -3.88 13.95
N LEU A 381 8.90 -5.01 14.52
CA LEU A 381 8.45 -6.18 13.77
C LEU A 381 7.04 -6.56 14.23
N HIS A 382 6.05 -6.31 13.37
CA HIS A 382 4.69 -6.79 13.56
C HIS A 382 4.58 -8.21 12.99
N SER A 383 3.98 -9.09 13.79
CA SER A 383 3.70 -10.49 13.42
C SER A 383 2.32 -10.88 13.92
N GLY A 384 1.79 -12.00 13.43
CA GLY A 384 0.50 -12.55 13.86
C GLY A 384 -0.57 -12.59 12.77
N GLN A 385 -0.20 -12.21 11.54
CA GLN A 385 -0.97 -12.49 10.32
C GLN A 385 -0.30 -13.62 9.53
N ARG A 386 -1.04 -14.22 8.60
CA ARG A 386 -0.54 -15.26 7.69
C ARG A 386 -0.63 -14.81 6.24
N GLU A 387 0.44 -14.96 5.49
CA GLU A 387 0.62 -14.53 4.12
C GLU A 387 0.31 -13.03 3.95
N VAL A 388 1.13 -12.18 4.57
CA VAL A 388 0.96 -10.72 4.48
C VAL A 388 1.18 -10.24 3.04
N ARG A 389 0.17 -9.57 2.47
CA ARG A 389 0.14 -9.18 1.05
C ARG A 389 0.49 -7.71 0.83
N GLU A 390 -0.08 -6.81 1.63
CA GLU A 390 0.17 -5.37 1.50
C GLU A 390 0.12 -4.70 2.87
N SER A 391 1.04 -3.76 3.16
CA SER A 391 0.92 -2.83 4.29
C SER A 391 1.04 -1.40 3.80
N ARG A 392 0.25 -0.50 4.39
CA ARG A 392 0.18 0.90 3.99
C ARG A 392 0.09 1.83 5.20
N TRP A 393 0.71 3.00 5.11
CA TRP A 393 0.50 4.08 6.07
C TRP A 393 -0.86 4.73 5.85
N HIS A 394 -1.53 5.12 6.93
CA HIS A 394 -2.71 5.98 6.81
C HIS A 394 -2.27 7.43 6.59
N PRO A 395 -2.62 8.08 5.47
CA PRO A 395 -2.09 9.39 5.10
C PRO A 395 -2.49 10.54 6.03
N GLN A 396 -3.60 10.40 6.77
CA GLN A 396 -4.12 11.43 7.68
C GLN A 396 -3.95 11.12 9.17
N VAL A 397 -3.43 9.93 9.52
CA VAL A 397 -3.31 9.46 10.91
C VAL A 397 -1.85 9.02 11.11
N PRO A 398 -0.97 9.91 11.60
CA PRO A 398 0.46 9.64 11.71
C PRO A 398 0.76 8.38 12.53
N GLY A 399 1.67 7.55 12.03
CA GLY A 399 2.08 6.29 12.67
C GLY A 399 1.08 5.13 12.55
N LEU A 400 -0.11 5.35 11.98
CA LEU A 400 -1.07 4.27 11.76
C LEU A 400 -0.71 3.47 10.51
N VAL A 401 -0.55 2.16 10.68
CA VAL A 401 -0.33 1.19 9.61
C VAL A 401 -1.56 0.30 9.50
N ILE A 402 -1.94 0.00 8.27
CA ILE A 402 -2.94 -1.00 7.95
C ILE A 402 -2.23 -2.08 7.14
N SER A 403 -2.50 -3.34 7.44
CA SER A 403 -1.96 -4.48 6.69
C SER A 403 -3.08 -5.43 6.30
N THR A 404 -2.94 -6.06 5.14
CA THR A 404 -3.85 -7.11 4.66
C THR A 404 -3.09 -8.41 4.45
N ALA A 405 -3.75 -9.52 4.74
CA ALA A 405 -3.20 -10.86 4.70
C ALA A 405 -4.31 -11.87 4.40
N LEU A 406 -3.98 -13.17 4.35
CA LEU A 406 -4.96 -14.23 4.12
C LEU A 406 -6.06 -14.26 5.19
N ASP A 407 -5.71 -13.92 6.44
CA ASP A 407 -6.59 -13.92 7.60
C ASP A 407 -7.30 -12.58 7.88
N GLY A 408 -7.15 -11.60 6.98
CA GLY A 408 -7.87 -10.34 7.00
C GLY A 408 -6.97 -9.14 7.21
N PHE A 409 -7.46 -8.14 7.95
CA PHE A 409 -6.77 -6.86 8.14
C PHE A 409 -6.31 -6.67 9.58
N ASN A 410 -5.14 -6.06 9.74
CA ASN A 410 -4.76 -5.46 11.00
C ASN A 410 -4.66 -3.94 10.82
N VAL A 411 -5.10 -3.21 11.84
CA VAL A 411 -4.99 -1.75 11.93
C VAL A 411 -4.25 -1.46 13.22
N PHE A 412 -3.06 -0.90 13.12
CA PHE A 412 -2.20 -0.75 14.29
C PHE A 412 -1.34 0.50 14.27
N ARG A 413 -1.08 1.03 15.46
CA ARG A 413 -0.07 2.06 15.70
C ARG A 413 0.88 1.56 16.77
N THR A 414 2.17 1.58 16.49
CA THR A 414 3.20 1.14 17.44
C THR A 414 3.56 2.26 18.42
N ILE A 415 4.31 1.94 19.46
CA ILE A 415 4.85 2.99 20.36
C ILE A 415 5.98 3.79 19.72
N SER A 416 6.65 3.21 18.72
CA SER A 416 7.90 3.69 18.11
C SER A 416 7.70 4.68 16.96
N VAL A 417 6.50 4.71 16.36
CA VAL A 417 6.13 5.56 15.20
C VAL A 417 4.78 6.24 15.43
#